data_AF-A0A534K736-F1
#
_entry.id   AF-A0A534K736-F1
#
_cell.length_a   1.000
_cell.length_b   1.000
_cell.length_c   1.000
_cell.angle_alpha   90.00
_cell.angle_beta   90.00
_cell.angle_gamma   90.00
#
_symmetry.space_group_name_H-M   'P 1'
#
loop_
_entity.id
_entity.type
_entity.pdbx_description
1 polymer ?
#
loop_
_entity_poly.entity_id
_entity_poly.type
_entity_poly.pdbx_seq_one_letter_code
_entity_poly.pdbx_strand_id
1 'polypeptide(L)'
;MVEMNASESRNAEAIHKVATRGAVLQTFTDTGEFVRADEGGRKLIVLDEADNVFGREDRGGIAAIVEMIQTTQQPVALIANDYYALTRRSSSLKRLCKTVKFQRVHEDAMKNILRTISAKEGREVADEVLEVIVERSSGDLRSAINDLESLAVGREAIRAEATGSLGYRDREVTIFPAVEEILRSGDARRARDAARELGESPEDLILWVDQNLAHEFSRPDDLARGYDALSRSDIFLGRTRRRQKYGLWSYATELMSSGVAVARKGRARGGQLEFPSYLIQMARSRAQRGARNSAAKKLARALHVSQNLVLTELLASIRALFANDEELRIHMTAELGFDEREAAFLLDEPEASHAVKHLLEKAAMVPRPRARPSREGRLHSFDEEEDDGA
;
A
#
# COMPACT_ATOMS: atom_id res chain seq x y z
N MET A 1 -24.90 10.71 21.78
CA MET A 1 -23.66 10.05 21.32
C MET A 1 -22.58 11.12 21.18
N VAL A 2 -21.34 10.82 21.54
CA VAL A 2 -20.19 11.69 21.29
C VAL A 2 -19.27 10.95 20.34
N GLU A 3 -19.12 11.46 19.12
CA GLU A 3 -18.25 10.87 18.09
C GLU A 3 -17.00 11.73 17.92
N MET A 4 -15.86 11.07 17.77
CA MET A 4 -14.58 11.70 17.51
C MET A 4 -13.85 10.94 16.43
N ASN A 5 -13.38 11.65 15.41
CA ASN A 5 -12.48 11.09 14.42
C ASN A 5 -11.03 11.32 14.88
N ALA A 6 -10.28 10.23 15.04
CA ALA A 6 -8.88 10.24 15.44
C ALA A 6 -7.99 11.09 14.52
N SER A 7 -8.37 11.25 13.25
CA SER A 7 -7.61 12.03 12.27
C SER A 7 -7.68 13.55 12.49
N GLU A 8 -8.77 14.04 13.10
CA GLU A 8 -9.07 15.46 13.30
C GLU A 8 -8.54 15.99 14.64
N SER A 9 -8.46 15.13 15.65
CA SER A 9 -7.96 15.47 16.99
C SER A 9 -6.86 14.51 17.43
N ARG A 10 -5.66 14.68 16.86
CA ARG A 10 -4.48 13.80 17.04
C ARG A 10 -3.79 13.93 18.40
N ASN A 11 -4.12 14.96 19.19
CA ASN A 11 -3.41 15.28 20.41
C ASN A 11 -4.03 14.60 21.65
N ALA A 12 -3.18 14.10 22.55
CA ALA A 12 -3.60 13.49 23.83
C ALA A 12 -4.51 14.43 24.63
N GLU A 13 -4.26 15.74 24.57
CA GLU A 13 -5.06 16.76 25.22
C GLU A 13 -6.53 16.78 24.74
N ALA A 14 -6.78 16.54 23.46
CA ALA A 14 -8.14 16.49 22.91
C ALA A 14 -8.90 15.25 23.41
N ILE A 15 -8.19 14.11 23.46
CA ILE A 15 -8.70 12.85 24.03
C ILE A 15 -8.99 13.04 25.52
N HIS A 16 -8.08 13.69 26.26
CA HIS A 16 -8.31 14.03 27.67
C HIS A 16 -9.46 15.00 27.85
N LYS A 17 -9.63 16.03 27.01
CA LYS A 17 -10.74 16.97 27.11
C LYS A 17 -12.09 16.28 26.95
N VAL A 18 -12.19 15.28 26.07
CA VAL A 18 -13.40 14.48 25.88
C VAL A 18 -13.54 13.40 26.95
N ALA A 19 -12.45 12.83 27.46
CA ALA A 19 -12.50 11.99 28.66
C ALA A 19 -13.01 12.80 29.86
N THR A 20 -12.45 13.97 30.15
CA THR A 20 -12.84 14.77 31.32
C THR A 20 -14.21 15.42 31.17
N ARG A 21 -14.62 15.89 29.98
CA ARG A 21 -15.95 16.49 29.78
C ARG A 21 -17.04 15.48 29.41
N GLY A 22 -16.70 14.42 28.68
CA GLY A 22 -17.63 13.40 28.16
C GLY A 22 -17.73 12.14 29.02
N ALA A 23 -16.69 11.79 29.78
CA ALA A 23 -16.68 10.60 30.63
C ALA A 23 -17.17 10.86 32.07
N VAL A 24 -17.23 12.13 32.50
CA VAL A 24 -17.62 12.53 33.86
C VAL A 24 -19.01 13.18 33.93
N LEU A 25 -19.53 13.75 32.83
CA LEU A 25 -20.78 14.54 32.86
C LEU A 25 -21.94 13.87 32.12
N GLN A 26 -22.88 13.43 32.95
CA GLN A 26 -24.35 13.44 32.85
C GLN A 26 -24.98 13.82 31.50
N THR A 27 -26.06 13.15 31.12
CA THR A 27 -26.73 13.38 29.85
C THR A 27 -27.88 14.36 29.96
N PHE A 28 -28.17 15.03 28.85
CA PHE A 28 -29.45 15.67 28.65
C PHE A 28 -30.32 14.71 27.84
N THR A 29 -31.61 14.63 28.14
CA THR A 29 -32.60 13.99 27.27
C THR A 29 -32.84 14.85 26.03
N ASP A 30 -33.54 14.30 25.03
CA ASP A 30 -33.95 15.05 23.84
C ASP A 30 -34.90 16.23 24.17
N THR A 31 -35.49 16.22 25.37
CA THR A 31 -36.31 17.31 25.94
C THR A 31 -35.50 18.34 26.73
N GLY A 32 -34.18 18.18 26.84
CA GLY A 32 -33.28 19.10 27.54
C GLY A 32 -33.21 18.87 29.07
N GLU A 33 -33.81 17.81 29.58
CA GLU A 33 -33.80 17.48 31.00
C GLU A 33 -32.49 16.79 31.39
N PHE A 34 -31.97 17.16 32.55
CA PHE A 34 -30.71 16.66 33.06
C PHE A 34 -30.93 15.30 33.73
N VAL A 35 -30.21 14.27 33.25
CA VAL A 35 -30.31 12.90 33.77
C VAL A 35 -28.92 12.39 34.14
N ARG A 36 -28.81 11.92 35.39
CA ARG A 36 -27.56 11.40 35.93
C ARG A 36 -27.25 10.02 35.32
N ALA A 37 -25.97 9.65 35.24
CA ALA A 37 -25.55 8.39 34.59
C ALA A 37 -26.03 7.13 35.35
N ASP A 38 -26.18 7.25 36.67
CA ASP A 38 -26.76 6.27 37.60
C ASP A 38 -28.29 6.12 37.47
N GLU A 39 -28.97 7.15 36.95
CA GLU A 39 -30.43 7.15 36.68
C GLU A 39 -30.76 6.73 35.24
N GLY A 40 -29.77 6.24 34.47
CA GLY A 40 -29.95 5.79 33.08
C GLY A 40 -29.44 6.77 32.02
N GLY A 41 -28.87 7.90 32.44
CA GLY A 41 -28.33 8.94 31.56
C GLY A 41 -26.99 8.61 30.91
N ARG A 42 -26.93 7.53 30.10
CA ARG A 42 -25.70 7.05 29.46
C ARG A 42 -25.47 7.68 28.09
N LYS A 43 -24.20 7.93 27.76
CA LYS A 43 -23.75 8.38 26.44
C LYS A 43 -22.79 7.35 25.86
N LEU A 44 -22.94 7.03 24.57
CA LEU A 44 -21.94 6.26 23.84
C LEU A 44 -20.84 7.20 23.34
N ILE A 45 -19.60 6.89 23.69
CA ILE A 45 -18.39 7.53 23.12
C ILE A 45 -17.93 6.65 21.95
N VAL A 46 -17.82 7.22 20.75
CA VAL A 46 -17.33 6.53 19.55
C VAL A 46 -16.03 7.20 19.11
N LEU A 47 -14.97 6.41 19.05
CA LEU A 47 -13.69 6.82 18.48
C LEU A 47 -13.47 6.08 17.17
N ASP A 48 -13.55 6.81 16.06
CA ASP A 48 -13.27 6.27 14.74
C ASP A 48 -11.80 6.44 14.35
N GLU A 49 -11.31 5.53 13.51
CA GLU A 49 -9.90 5.44 13.09
C GLU A 49 -8.90 5.39 14.25
N ALA A 50 -9.23 4.67 15.32
CA ALA A 50 -8.42 4.60 16.54
C ALA A 50 -6.99 4.08 16.30
N ASP A 51 -6.71 3.45 15.16
CA ASP A 51 -5.40 3.02 14.68
C ASP A 51 -4.56 4.11 13.98
N ASN A 52 -5.09 5.34 13.80
CA ASN A 52 -4.43 6.47 13.15
C ASN A 52 -3.87 7.56 14.11
N VAL A 53 -4.10 7.47 15.42
CA VAL A 53 -3.55 8.37 16.47
C VAL A 53 -2.02 8.20 16.70
N PHE A 54 -1.23 7.84 15.68
CA PHE A 54 0.14 7.30 15.80
C PHE A 54 1.20 8.06 14.98
N GLY A 55 0.97 9.33 14.65
CA GLY A 55 1.94 10.17 13.96
C GLY A 55 3.23 10.36 14.76
N ARG A 56 4.31 10.78 14.09
CA ARG A 56 5.63 11.06 14.72
C ARG A 56 5.57 12.14 15.82
N GLU A 57 4.48 12.89 15.90
CA GLU A 57 4.19 13.93 16.89
C GLU A 57 3.41 13.40 18.11
N ASP A 58 2.87 12.19 18.06
CA ASP A 58 1.80 11.71 18.96
C ASP A 58 2.28 10.76 20.06
N ARG A 59 3.33 11.12 20.82
CA ARG A 59 3.93 10.25 21.86
C ARG A 59 2.99 9.83 23.02
N GLY A 60 1.73 10.30 23.07
CA GLY A 60 0.79 10.06 24.19
C GLY A 60 -0.61 9.55 23.86
N GLY A 61 -1.01 9.43 22.59
CA GLY A 61 -2.41 9.18 22.21
C GLY A 61 -3.01 7.86 22.74
N ILE A 62 -2.28 6.75 22.61
CA ILE A 62 -2.74 5.43 23.07
C ILE A 62 -2.88 5.38 24.59
N ALA A 63 -1.94 6.00 25.30
CA ALA A 63 -1.96 6.04 26.76
C ALA A 63 -3.21 6.80 27.24
N ALA A 64 -3.53 7.92 26.59
CA ALA A 64 -4.75 8.68 26.86
C ALA A 64 -6.03 7.88 26.58
N ILE A 65 -6.06 7.06 25.50
CA ILE A 65 -7.20 6.17 25.22
C ILE A 65 -7.35 5.10 26.30
N VAL A 66 -6.25 4.47 26.72
CA VAL A 66 -6.27 3.46 27.79
C VAL A 66 -6.74 4.07 29.10
N GLU A 67 -6.22 5.24 29.47
CA GLU A 67 -6.63 5.97 30.67
C GLU A 67 -8.10 6.37 30.60
N MET A 68 -8.57 6.85 29.45
CA MET A 68 -9.98 7.19 29.24
C MET A 68 -10.88 5.97 29.43
N ILE A 69 -10.53 4.80 28.86
CA ILE A 69 -11.30 3.56 29.06
C ILE A 69 -11.32 3.14 30.53
N GLN A 70 -10.24 3.38 31.27
CA GLN A 70 -10.15 3.02 32.70
C GLN A 70 -10.89 3.98 33.63
N THR A 71 -10.99 5.26 33.24
CA THR A 71 -11.59 6.32 34.07
C THR A 71 -13.05 6.59 33.72
N THR A 72 -13.47 6.30 32.49
CA THR A 72 -14.83 6.54 32.02
C THR A 72 -15.87 5.64 32.66
N GLN A 73 -17.02 6.22 33.01
CA GLN A 73 -18.22 5.46 33.39
C GLN A 73 -19.20 5.26 32.22
N GLN A 74 -18.82 5.74 31.03
CA GLN A 74 -19.64 5.68 29.82
C GLN A 74 -19.16 4.57 28.88
N PRO A 75 -20.05 3.89 28.14
CA PRO A 75 -19.66 2.91 27.15
C PRO A 75 -18.81 3.55 26.04
N VAL A 76 -17.72 2.88 25.66
CA VAL A 76 -16.79 3.32 24.60
C VAL A 76 -16.76 2.29 23.48
N ALA A 77 -16.97 2.75 22.25
CA ALA A 77 -16.76 2.00 21.02
C ALA A 77 -15.50 2.52 20.31
N LEU A 78 -14.53 1.64 20.10
CA LEU A 78 -13.34 1.92 19.30
C LEU A 78 -13.50 1.25 17.94
N ILE A 79 -13.38 2.03 16.87
CA ILE A 79 -13.38 1.53 15.49
C ILE A 79 -11.95 1.68 14.96
N ALA A 80 -11.42 0.62 14.37
CA ALA A 80 -10.06 0.58 13.85
C ALA A 80 -10.02 -0.26 12.58
N ASN A 81 -9.25 0.19 11.59
CA ASN A 81 -9.05 -0.54 10.34
C ASN A 81 -7.98 -1.64 10.53
N ASP A 82 -6.91 -1.35 11.26
CA ASP A 82 -5.88 -2.32 11.63
C ASP A 82 -5.85 -2.59 13.16
N TYR A 83 -6.58 -3.62 13.56
CA TYR A 83 -6.58 -4.12 14.94
C TYR A 83 -5.18 -4.50 15.45
N TYR A 84 -4.30 -5.02 14.58
CA TYR A 84 -2.96 -5.43 14.99
C TYR A 84 -2.05 -4.22 15.19
N ALA A 85 -2.16 -3.19 14.34
CA ALA A 85 -1.44 -1.93 14.55
C ALA A 85 -1.79 -1.31 15.91
N LEU A 86 -3.08 -1.26 16.24
CA LEU A 86 -3.58 -0.74 17.51
C LEU A 86 -3.09 -1.58 18.71
N THR A 87 -3.22 -2.91 18.63
CA THR A 87 -2.97 -3.78 19.79
C THR A 87 -1.52 -4.24 19.97
N ARG A 88 -0.66 -4.11 18.95
CA ARG A 88 0.79 -4.37 19.07
C ARG A 88 1.48 -3.37 19.98
N ARG A 89 0.96 -2.14 20.08
CA ARG A 89 1.57 -1.04 20.84
C ARG A 89 0.99 -0.88 22.25
N SER A 90 -0.18 -1.46 22.54
CA SER A 90 -0.73 -1.54 23.89
C SER A 90 -1.52 -2.84 24.08
N SER A 91 -0.95 -3.77 24.84
CA SER A 91 -1.61 -5.02 25.23
C SER A 91 -2.80 -4.77 26.18
N SER A 92 -2.86 -3.61 26.83
CA SER A 92 -3.97 -3.23 27.72
C SER A 92 -5.30 -3.12 26.99
N LEU A 93 -5.32 -2.65 25.74
CA LEU A 93 -6.56 -2.55 24.95
C LEU A 93 -7.20 -3.92 24.69
N LYS A 94 -6.39 -4.97 24.50
CA LYS A 94 -6.90 -6.34 24.34
C LYS A 94 -7.65 -6.84 25.58
N ARG A 95 -7.22 -6.40 26.77
CA ARG A 95 -7.82 -6.79 28.05
C ARG A 95 -9.06 -5.95 28.38
N LEU A 96 -9.05 -4.66 28.04
CA LEU A 96 -10.10 -3.71 28.40
C LEU A 96 -11.30 -3.73 27.44
N CYS A 97 -11.11 -4.14 26.18
CA CYS A 97 -12.14 -4.05 25.15
C CYS A 97 -12.63 -5.43 24.68
N LYS A 98 -13.95 -5.58 24.53
CA LYS A 98 -14.55 -6.71 23.80
C LYS A 98 -14.35 -6.50 22.30
N THR A 99 -13.65 -7.42 21.65
CA THR A 99 -13.38 -7.33 20.21
C THR A 99 -14.55 -7.87 19.40
N VAL A 100 -15.08 -7.06 18.47
CA VAL A 100 -16.06 -7.47 17.46
C VAL A 100 -15.40 -7.33 16.09
N LYS A 101 -15.30 -8.44 15.36
CA LYS A 101 -14.65 -8.46 14.03
C LYS A 101 -15.70 -8.30 12.95
N PHE A 102 -15.57 -7.25 12.15
CA PHE A 102 -16.34 -7.09 10.92
C PHE A 102 -15.62 -7.79 9.78
N GLN A 103 -16.32 -8.69 9.11
CA GLN A 103 -15.83 -9.35 7.91
C GLN A 103 -16.29 -8.58 6.67
N ARG A 104 -15.60 -8.80 5.55
CA ARG A 104 -16.03 -8.29 4.25
C ARG A 104 -17.43 -8.80 3.93
N VAL A 105 -18.25 -7.93 3.34
CA VAL A 105 -19.61 -8.31 2.93
C VAL A 105 -19.51 -9.31 1.78
N HIS A 106 -20.28 -10.40 1.86
CA HIS A 106 -20.34 -11.40 0.79
C HIS A 106 -20.88 -10.79 -0.51
N GLU A 107 -20.37 -11.23 -1.65
CA GLU A 107 -20.70 -10.69 -2.97
C GLU A 107 -22.21 -10.74 -3.25
N ASP A 108 -22.84 -11.89 -3.02
CA ASP A 108 -24.31 -12.04 -3.19
C ASP A 108 -25.12 -11.08 -2.31
N ALA A 109 -24.71 -10.90 -1.05
CA ALA A 109 -25.38 -10.00 -0.12
C ALA A 109 -25.24 -8.54 -0.59
N MET A 110 -24.05 -8.16 -1.06
CA MET A 110 -23.79 -6.85 -1.63
C MET A 110 -24.62 -6.61 -2.89
N LYS A 111 -24.65 -7.58 -3.83
CA LYS A 111 -25.45 -7.52 -5.05
C LYS A 111 -26.94 -7.30 -4.75
N ASN A 112 -27.48 -8.02 -3.76
CA ASN A 112 -28.86 -7.86 -3.31
C ASN A 112 -29.15 -6.49 -2.68
N ILE A 113 -28.21 -5.96 -1.90
CA ILE A 113 -28.32 -4.61 -1.32
C ILE A 113 -28.35 -3.57 -2.45
N LEU A 114 -27.41 -3.63 -3.41
CA LEU A 114 -27.36 -2.70 -4.55
C LEU A 114 -28.63 -2.78 -5.41
N ARG A 115 -29.17 -3.98 -5.63
CA ARG A 115 -30.45 -4.16 -6.35
C ARG A 115 -31.61 -3.51 -5.60
N THR A 116 -31.65 -3.65 -4.28
CA THR A 116 -32.67 -3.02 -3.42
C THR A 116 -32.57 -1.50 -3.45
N ILE A 117 -31.36 -0.96 -3.39
CA ILE A 117 -31.10 0.49 -3.49
C ILE A 117 -31.56 0.99 -4.86
N SER A 118 -31.14 0.34 -5.94
CA SER A 118 -31.51 0.73 -7.32
C SER A 118 -33.03 0.77 -7.52
N ALA A 119 -33.74 -0.26 -7.03
CA ALA A 119 -35.20 -0.32 -7.11
C ALA A 119 -35.90 0.80 -6.32
N LYS A 120 -35.39 1.16 -5.13
CA LYS A 120 -35.93 2.25 -4.31
C LYS A 120 -35.70 3.63 -4.94
N GLU A 121 -34.57 3.80 -5.63
CA GLU A 121 -34.22 5.01 -6.35
C GLU A 121 -34.86 5.10 -7.75
N GLY A 122 -35.68 4.12 -8.14
CA GLY A 122 -36.35 4.07 -9.44
C GLY A 122 -35.38 3.92 -10.62
N ARG A 123 -34.20 3.33 -10.38
CA ARG A 123 -33.16 3.10 -11.39
C ARG A 123 -33.20 1.65 -11.86
N GLU A 124 -33.28 1.45 -13.17
CA GLU A 124 -33.15 0.12 -13.76
C GLU A 124 -31.66 -0.18 -13.98
N VAL A 125 -31.11 -1.19 -13.33
CA VAL A 125 -29.67 -1.51 -13.40
C VAL A 125 -29.50 -2.96 -13.85
N ALA A 126 -28.74 -3.16 -14.92
CA ALA A 126 -28.46 -4.49 -15.46
C ALA A 126 -27.63 -5.32 -14.45
N ASP A 127 -27.87 -6.63 -14.40
CA ASP A 127 -27.27 -7.51 -13.39
C ASP A 127 -25.75 -7.61 -13.55
N GLU A 128 -25.26 -7.52 -14.79
CA GLU A 128 -23.83 -7.50 -15.13
C GLU A 128 -23.14 -6.25 -14.57
N VAL A 129 -23.84 -5.11 -14.50
CA VAL A 129 -23.31 -3.88 -13.90
C VAL A 129 -23.10 -4.08 -12.40
N LEU A 130 -24.05 -4.72 -11.73
CA LEU A 130 -23.97 -5.00 -10.29
C LEU A 130 -22.83 -5.98 -9.99
N GLU A 131 -22.61 -6.99 -10.83
CA GLU A 131 -21.48 -7.93 -10.69
C GLU A 131 -20.14 -7.20 -10.75
N VAL A 132 -19.97 -6.32 -11.74
CA VAL A 132 -18.73 -5.54 -11.91
C VAL A 132 -18.48 -4.63 -10.69
N ILE A 133 -19.51 -3.96 -10.17
CA ILE A 133 -19.38 -3.11 -8.97
C ILE A 133 -18.99 -3.95 -7.75
N VAL A 134 -19.62 -5.11 -7.56
CA VAL A 134 -19.38 -5.99 -6.41
C VAL A 134 -17.95 -6.56 -6.44
N GLU A 135 -17.51 -7.06 -7.59
CA GLU A 135 -16.15 -7.58 -7.79
C GLU A 135 -15.11 -6.49 -7.52
N ARG A 136 -15.31 -5.28 -8.07
CA ARG A 136 -14.41 -4.13 -7.87
C ARG A 136 -14.31 -3.72 -6.40
N SER A 137 -15.43 -3.73 -5.70
CA SER A 137 -15.52 -3.23 -4.32
C SER A 137 -14.83 -4.15 -3.31
N SER A 138 -14.50 -5.39 -3.68
CA SER A 138 -13.75 -6.33 -2.83
C SER A 138 -14.33 -6.50 -1.41
N GLY A 139 -15.67 -6.42 -1.29
CA GLY A 139 -16.38 -6.52 -0.01
C GLY A 139 -16.57 -5.20 0.76
N ASP A 140 -16.21 -4.05 0.19
CA ASP A 140 -16.53 -2.71 0.70
C ASP A 140 -17.85 -2.17 0.13
N LEU A 141 -18.90 -2.17 0.95
CA LEU A 141 -20.22 -1.70 0.55
C LEU A 141 -20.28 -0.19 0.27
N ARG A 142 -19.47 0.65 0.96
CA ARG A 142 -19.48 2.10 0.74
C ARG A 142 -18.94 2.41 -0.65
N SER A 143 -17.81 1.80 -1.00
CA SER A 143 -17.22 1.91 -2.33
C SER A 143 -18.20 1.43 -3.41
N ALA A 144 -18.89 0.32 -3.18
CA ALA A 144 -19.91 -0.21 -4.10
C ALA A 144 -21.08 0.76 -4.33
N ILE A 145 -21.58 1.39 -3.26
CA ILE A 145 -22.67 2.36 -3.35
C ILE A 145 -22.22 3.61 -4.11
N ASN A 146 -21.02 4.11 -3.85
CA ASN A 146 -20.48 5.29 -4.55
C ASN A 146 -20.26 5.00 -6.05
N ASP A 147 -19.77 3.80 -6.37
CA ASP A 147 -19.61 3.36 -7.76
C ASP A 147 -20.97 3.24 -8.46
N LEU A 148 -22.00 2.72 -7.77
CA LEU A 148 -23.38 2.68 -8.28
C LEU A 148 -23.96 4.08 -8.49
N GLU A 149 -23.79 4.97 -7.51
CA GLU A 149 -24.23 6.37 -7.59
C GLU A 149 -23.59 7.05 -8.78
N SER A 150 -22.27 6.95 -8.94
CA SER A 150 -21.52 7.54 -10.04
C SER A 150 -22.04 7.09 -11.41
N LEU A 151 -22.52 5.86 -11.54
CA LEU A 151 -23.12 5.34 -12.76
C LEU A 151 -24.58 5.79 -12.97
N ALA A 152 -25.29 6.05 -11.88
CA ALA A 152 -26.70 6.44 -11.88
C ALA A 152 -26.92 7.94 -12.10
N VAL A 153 -25.90 8.78 -11.88
CA VAL A 153 -25.99 10.23 -12.09
C VAL A 153 -26.44 10.54 -13.51
N GLY A 154 -27.63 11.15 -13.63
CA GLY A 154 -28.20 11.59 -14.91
C GLY A 154 -28.77 10.47 -15.79
N ARG A 155 -28.93 9.23 -15.29
CA ARG A 155 -29.42 8.08 -16.08
C ARG A 155 -30.56 7.35 -15.37
N GLU A 156 -31.66 7.07 -16.07
CA GLU A 156 -32.78 6.27 -15.54
C GLU A 156 -32.55 4.76 -15.66
N ALA A 157 -31.82 4.34 -16.71
CA ALA A 157 -31.44 2.95 -16.94
C ALA A 157 -29.93 2.84 -17.14
N ILE A 158 -29.30 1.92 -16.42
CA ILE A 158 -27.87 1.62 -16.43
C ILE A 158 -27.68 0.24 -17.07
N ARG A 159 -27.27 0.24 -18.35
CA ARG A 159 -26.99 -0.97 -19.12
C ARG A 159 -25.51 -1.35 -19.03
N ALA A 160 -25.16 -2.57 -19.45
CA ALA A 160 -23.79 -3.09 -19.40
C ALA A 160 -22.74 -2.16 -20.04
N GLU A 161 -23.11 -1.38 -21.06
CA GLU A 161 -22.25 -0.38 -21.71
C GLU A 161 -21.78 0.74 -20.76
N ALA A 162 -22.53 1.02 -19.69
CA ALA A 162 -22.19 2.03 -18.68
C ALA A 162 -21.04 1.60 -17.76
N THR A 163 -20.75 0.29 -17.64
CA THR A 163 -19.65 -0.24 -16.82
C THR A 163 -18.27 0.19 -17.31
N GLY A 164 -18.17 0.72 -18.55
CA GLY A 164 -16.93 1.28 -19.08
C GLY A 164 -16.33 2.38 -18.21
N SER A 165 -17.18 3.15 -17.50
CA SER A 165 -16.76 4.29 -16.65
C SER A 165 -16.25 3.94 -15.24
N LEU A 166 -16.15 2.64 -14.90
CA LEU A 166 -15.65 2.17 -13.60
C LEU A 166 -14.14 1.87 -13.66
N GLY A 167 -13.34 2.95 -13.65
CA GLY A 167 -11.96 3.11 -13.15
C GLY A 167 -10.86 2.12 -13.57
N TYR A 168 -10.98 0.83 -13.28
CA TYR A 168 -9.93 -0.15 -13.64
C TYR A 168 -10.03 -0.57 -15.11
N ARG A 169 -11.26 -0.65 -15.64
CA ARG A 169 -11.49 -0.77 -17.07
C ARG A 169 -11.45 0.59 -17.76
N ASP A 170 -11.75 1.68 -17.07
CA ASP A 170 -11.70 3.03 -17.63
C ASP A 170 -10.25 3.46 -17.87
N ARG A 171 -9.29 3.09 -17.01
CA ARG A 171 -7.86 3.23 -17.30
C ARG A 171 -7.42 2.44 -18.53
N GLU A 172 -7.83 1.19 -18.63
CA GLU A 172 -7.58 0.35 -19.82
C GLU A 172 -8.21 0.97 -21.08
N VAL A 173 -9.51 1.31 -21.04
CA VAL A 173 -10.27 1.88 -22.17
C VAL A 173 -9.80 3.28 -22.54
N THR A 174 -9.23 4.07 -21.62
CA THR A 174 -8.71 5.42 -21.89
C THR A 174 -7.24 5.40 -22.31
N ILE A 175 -6.43 4.47 -21.77
CA ILE A 175 -5.01 4.37 -22.13
C ILE A 175 -4.78 3.61 -23.43
N PHE A 176 -5.59 2.59 -23.75
CA PHE A 176 -5.43 1.83 -24.98
C PHE A 176 -5.54 2.72 -26.23
N PRO A 177 -6.51 3.64 -26.38
CA PRO A 177 -6.53 4.59 -27.48
C PRO A 177 -5.29 5.48 -27.54
N ALA A 178 -4.80 5.95 -26.39
CA ALA A 178 -3.59 6.79 -26.34
C ALA A 178 -2.34 6.01 -26.75
N VAL A 179 -2.18 4.78 -26.24
CA VAL A 179 -1.07 3.88 -26.58
C VAL A 179 -1.18 3.41 -28.03
N GLU A 180 -2.39 3.16 -28.51
CA GLU A 180 -2.67 2.87 -29.91
C GLU A 180 -2.27 4.05 -30.79
N GLU A 181 -2.63 5.28 -30.44
CA GLU A 181 -2.22 6.47 -31.19
C GLU A 181 -0.70 6.62 -31.19
N ILE A 182 -0.02 6.42 -30.04
CA ILE A 182 1.44 6.47 -29.93
C ILE A 182 2.11 5.41 -30.82
N LEU A 183 1.63 4.18 -30.76
CA LEU A 183 2.27 3.04 -31.44
C LEU A 183 1.82 2.90 -32.90
N ARG A 184 0.63 3.38 -33.28
CA ARG A 184 -0.03 3.13 -34.58
C ARG A 184 -0.22 4.34 -35.48
N SER A 185 -0.23 5.57 -34.98
CA SER A 185 -0.45 6.74 -35.84
C SER A 185 0.71 7.02 -36.81
N GLY A 186 1.94 6.86 -36.34
CA GLY A 186 3.14 7.35 -37.04
C GLY A 186 3.23 8.89 -37.11
N ASP A 187 2.33 9.60 -36.43
CA ASP A 187 2.28 11.07 -36.39
C ASP A 187 2.71 11.55 -35.01
N ALA A 188 3.85 12.25 -34.96
CA ALA A 188 4.41 12.75 -33.72
C ALA A 188 3.43 13.65 -32.96
N ARG A 189 2.69 14.52 -33.66
CA ARG A 189 1.82 15.49 -32.99
C ARG A 189 0.65 14.79 -32.31
N ARG A 190 0.01 13.84 -33.01
CA ARG A 190 -1.11 13.09 -32.45
C ARG A 190 -0.69 12.18 -31.31
N ALA A 191 0.46 11.51 -31.43
CA ALA A 191 1.03 10.74 -30.33
C ALA A 191 1.28 11.60 -29.08
N ARG A 192 1.83 12.80 -29.25
CA ARG A 192 2.07 13.74 -28.16
C ARG A 192 0.79 14.21 -27.50
N ASP A 193 -0.18 14.61 -28.32
CA ASP A 193 -1.42 15.21 -27.82
C ASP A 193 -2.24 14.12 -27.08
N ALA A 194 -2.30 12.90 -27.61
CA ALA A 194 -2.88 11.74 -26.92
C ALA A 194 -2.21 11.44 -25.57
N ALA A 195 -0.87 11.55 -25.49
CA ALA A 195 -0.14 11.34 -24.23
C ALA A 195 -0.34 12.48 -23.22
N ARG A 196 -0.70 13.70 -23.66
CA ARG A 196 -0.96 14.86 -22.78
C ARG A 196 -2.40 14.91 -22.28
N GLU A 197 -3.34 14.48 -23.12
CA GLU A 197 -4.76 14.38 -22.77
C GLU A 197 -5.01 13.19 -21.84
N LEU A 198 -4.13 12.19 -21.87
CA LEU A 198 -4.14 11.10 -20.91
C LEU A 198 -3.92 11.63 -19.48
N GLY A 199 -4.91 11.42 -18.61
CA GLY A 199 -4.84 11.78 -17.20
C GLY A 199 -3.93 10.89 -16.34
N GLU A 200 -3.10 10.05 -16.97
CA GLU A 200 -2.19 9.12 -16.30
C GLU A 200 -0.79 9.70 -16.13
N SER A 201 -0.09 9.21 -15.11
CA SER A 201 1.29 9.66 -14.87
C SER A 201 2.21 9.15 -15.99
N PRO A 202 3.24 9.92 -16.39
CA PRO A 202 4.26 9.45 -17.34
C PRO A 202 4.99 8.20 -16.84
N GLU A 203 5.04 8.00 -15.52
CA GLU A 203 5.65 6.81 -14.91
C GLU A 203 4.83 5.54 -15.13
N ASP A 204 3.52 5.67 -15.29
CA ASP A 204 2.64 4.56 -15.62
C ASP A 204 2.61 4.35 -17.14
N LEU A 205 2.42 5.41 -17.93
CA LEU A 205 2.34 5.34 -19.40
C LEU A 205 3.55 4.64 -20.03
N ILE A 206 4.77 4.89 -19.52
CA ILE A 206 5.98 4.27 -20.08
C ILE A 206 5.92 2.73 -20.05
N LEU A 207 5.27 2.14 -19.05
CA LEU A 207 5.15 0.68 -18.90
C LEU A 207 4.19 0.09 -19.94
N TRP A 208 3.16 0.85 -20.32
CA TRP A 208 2.22 0.47 -21.38
C TRP A 208 2.87 0.50 -22.75
N VAL A 209 3.64 1.55 -23.01
CA VAL A 209 4.42 1.65 -24.25
C VAL A 209 5.46 0.54 -24.32
N ASP A 210 6.20 0.26 -23.24
CA ASP A 210 7.21 -0.81 -23.17
C ASP A 210 6.65 -2.20 -23.50
N GLN A 211 5.55 -2.58 -22.83
CA GLN A 211 4.89 -3.87 -23.01
C GLN A 211 4.47 -4.11 -24.47
N ASN A 212 3.96 -3.06 -25.12
CA ASN A 212 3.34 -3.18 -26.44
C ASN A 212 4.28 -2.85 -27.61
N LEU A 213 5.44 -2.24 -27.34
CA LEU A 213 6.39 -1.84 -28.38
C LEU A 213 6.83 -3.04 -29.24
N ALA A 214 7.25 -4.13 -28.60
CA ALA A 214 7.69 -5.35 -29.28
C ALA A 214 6.56 -6.09 -30.02
N HIS A 215 5.31 -5.89 -29.58
CA HIS A 215 4.15 -6.46 -30.25
C HIS A 215 3.87 -5.71 -31.57
N GLU A 216 3.93 -4.38 -31.53
CA GLU A 216 3.57 -3.52 -32.67
C GLU A 216 4.71 -3.34 -33.69
N PHE A 217 5.96 -3.28 -33.24
CA PHE A 217 7.11 -2.96 -34.09
C PHE A 217 7.73 -4.25 -34.63
N SER A 218 7.39 -4.59 -35.87
CA SER A 218 7.84 -5.85 -36.49
C SER A 218 9.29 -5.84 -37.00
N ARG A 219 9.84 -4.66 -37.34
CA ARG A 219 11.19 -4.53 -37.90
C ARG A 219 12.21 -4.36 -36.77
N PRO A 220 13.32 -5.11 -36.74
CA PRO A 220 14.36 -4.96 -35.72
C PRO A 220 14.90 -3.52 -35.61
N ASP A 221 15.11 -2.84 -36.73
CA ASP A 221 15.62 -1.46 -36.73
C ASP A 221 14.62 -0.47 -36.12
N ASP A 222 13.32 -0.69 -36.33
CA ASP A 222 12.26 0.15 -35.78
C ASP A 222 12.18 -0.07 -34.27
N LEU A 223 12.24 -1.34 -33.84
CA LEU A 223 12.24 -1.74 -32.45
C LEU A 223 13.43 -1.14 -31.69
N ALA A 224 14.63 -1.19 -32.27
CA ALA A 224 15.83 -0.61 -31.69
C ALA A 224 15.70 0.91 -31.49
N ARG A 225 15.16 1.63 -32.47
CA ARG A 225 14.89 3.09 -32.34
C ARG A 225 13.80 3.39 -31.32
N GLY A 226 12.75 2.57 -31.27
CA GLY A 226 11.65 2.70 -30.31
C GLY A 226 12.15 2.55 -28.87
N TYR A 227 12.95 1.51 -28.61
CA TYR A 227 13.56 1.30 -27.30
C TYR A 227 14.64 2.34 -26.97
N ASP A 228 15.39 2.89 -27.93
CA ASP A 228 16.30 4.02 -27.65
C ASP A 228 15.52 5.26 -27.18
N ALA A 229 14.41 5.58 -27.84
CA ALA A 229 13.54 6.69 -27.43
C ALA A 229 12.94 6.44 -26.02
N LEU A 230 12.45 5.23 -25.78
CA LEU A 230 11.86 4.84 -24.49
C LEU A 230 12.91 4.82 -23.37
N SER A 231 14.11 4.32 -23.63
CA SER A 231 15.24 4.31 -22.69
C SER A 231 15.63 5.73 -22.27
N ARG A 232 15.70 6.67 -23.23
CA ARG A 232 15.95 8.08 -22.92
C ARG A 232 14.84 8.68 -22.07
N SER A 233 13.58 8.30 -22.31
CA SER A 233 12.45 8.70 -21.48
C SER A 233 12.61 8.24 -20.03
N ASP A 234 12.98 6.97 -19.80
CA ASP A 234 13.24 6.44 -18.46
C ASP A 234 14.37 7.18 -17.73
N ILE A 235 15.42 7.62 -18.44
CA ILE A 235 16.47 8.46 -17.85
C ILE A 235 15.89 9.76 -17.28
N PHE A 236 14.95 10.42 -17.99
CA PHE A 236 14.28 11.62 -17.50
C PHE A 236 13.37 11.32 -16.31
N LEU A 237 12.63 10.21 -16.32
CA LEU A 237 11.83 9.77 -15.17
C LEU A 237 12.73 9.50 -13.96
N GLY A 238 13.84 8.78 -14.13
CA GLY A 238 14.82 8.52 -13.09
C GLY A 238 15.49 9.78 -12.55
N ARG A 239 15.71 10.81 -13.38
CA ARG A 239 16.19 12.13 -12.92
C ARG A 239 15.10 12.87 -12.13
N THR A 240 13.85 12.76 -12.56
CA THR A 240 12.70 13.34 -11.87
C THR A 240 12.56 12.76 -10.47
N ARG A 241 12.56 11.43 -10.33
CA ARG A 241 12.47 10.74 -9.03
C ARG A 241 13.58 11.16 -8.06
N ARG A 242 14.84 11.25 -8.54
CA ARG A 242 16.00 11.61 -7.71
C ARG A 242 16.01 13.07 -7.28
N ARG A 243 15.58 14.00 -8.15
CA ARG A 243 15.69 15.45 -7.92
C ARG A 243 14.37 16.13 -7.60
N GLN A 244 13.25 15.39 -7.61
CA GLN A 244 11.89 15.90 -7.44
C GLN A 244 11.55 17.05 -8.41
N LYS A 245 12.15 17.03 -9.62
CA LYS A 245 11.98 18.08 -10.64
C LYS A 245 10.98 17.63 -11.71
N TYR A 246 9.69 17.82 -11.42
CA TYR A 246 8.59 17.37 -12.29
C TYR A 246 8.53 18.04 -13.66
N GLY A 247 9.19 19.19 -13.88
CA GLY A 247 9.29 19.77 -15.22
C GLY A 247 9.96 18.86 -16.25
N LEU A 248 10.75 17.87 -15.80
CA LEU A 248 11.36 16.86 -16.68
C LEU A 248 10.34 15.84 -17.24
N TRP A 249 9.13 15.75 -16.68
CA TRP A 249 8.06 14.91 -17.23
C TRP A 249 7.69 15.31 -18.64
N SER A 250 7.70 16.61 -18.97
CA SER A 250 7.46 17.06 -20.35
C SER A 250 8.38 16.40 -21.37
N TYR A 251 9.67 16.26 -21.05
CA TYR A 251 10.67 15.61 -21.90
C TYR A 251 10.49 14.10 -21.95
N ALA A 252 10.17 13.48 -20.80
CA ALA A 252 9.89 12.04 -20.74
C ALA A 252 8.66 11.69 -21.59
N THR A 253 7.56 12.40 -21.40
CA THR A 253 6.31 12.22 -22.15
C THR A 253 6.54 12.41 -23.65
N GLU A 254 7.28 13.44 -24.07
CA GLU A 254 7.58 13.66 -25.50
C GLU A 254 8.37 12.49 -26.12
N LEU A 255 9.35 11.94 -25.40
CA LEU A 255 10.18 10.84 -25.90
C LEU A 255 9.42 9.52 -25.97
N MET A 256 8.61 9.18 -24.96
CA MET A 256 7.82 7.94 -24.96
C MET A 256 6.60 8.00 -25.89
N SER A 257 6.18 9.21 -26.31
CA SER A 257 5.09 9.42 -27.26
C SER A 257 5.62 9.69 -28.67
N SER A 258 5.92 10.95 -29.01
CA SER A 258 6.44 11.38 -30.31
C SER A 258 7.69 10.60 -30.72
N GLY A 259 8.64 10.44 -29.81
CA GLY A 259 9.91 9.74 -30.08
C GLY A 259 9.69 8.29 -30.51
N VAL A 260 8.76 7.59 -29.86
CA VAL A 260 8.35 6.23 -30.22
C VAL A 260 7.55 6.21 -31.52
N ALA A 261 6.59 7.12 -31.69
CA ALA A 261 5.77 7.19 -32.90
C ALA A 261 6.60 7.36 -34.19
N VAL A 262 7.60 8.26 -34.16
CA VAL A 262 8.49 8.51 -35.33
C VAL A 262 9.57 7.44 -35.51
N ALA A 263 9.84 6.63 -34.48
CA ALA A 263 10.82 5.56 -34.57
C ALA A 263 10.36 4.47 -35.56
N ARG A 264 9.05 4.29 -35.73
CA ARG A 264 8.47 3.32 -36.63
C ARG A 264 8.44 3.81 -38.08
N LYS A 265 9.03 3.03 -38.98
CA LYS A 265 9.01 3.27 -40.43
C LYS A 265 8.16 2.23 -41.17
N GLY A 266 8.01 1.04 -40.60
CA GLY A 266 7.11 -0.01 -41.10
C GLY A 266 5.65 0.22 -40.71
N ARG A 267 4.78 -0.65 -41.22
CA ARG A 267 3.37 -0.71 -40.79
C ARG A 267 3.27 -1.29 -39.38
N ALA A 268 2.26 -0.84 -38.64
CA ALA A 268 1.81 -1.50 -37.42
C ALA A 268 1.50 -2.95 -37.70
N ARG A 269 1.81 -3.84 -36.76
CA ARG A 269 1.40 -5.25 -36.88
C ARG A 269 -0.11 -5.38 -36.75
N GLY A 270 -0.72 -4.56 -35.88
CA GLY A 270 -2.15 -4.61 -35.58
C GLY A 270 -2.47 -5.84 -34.75
N GLY A 271 -2.92 -5.64 -33.52
CA GLY A 271 -3.20 -6.71 -32.57
C GLY A 271 -3.94 -6.18 -31.35
N GLN A 272 -4.23 -7.05 -30.39
CA GLN A 272 -4.76 -6.58 -29.11
C GLN A 272 -3.60 -6.08 -28.26
N LEU A 273 -3.69 -4.84 -27.76
CA LEU A 273 -2.73 -4.32 -26.81
C LEU A 273 -2.90 -5.04 -25.46
N GLU A 274 -1.77 -5.27 -24.78
CA GLU A 274 -1.69 -6.00 -23.54
C GLU A 274 -1.42 -5.08 -22.35
N PHE A 275 -1.90 -5.50 -21.18
CA PHE A 275 -1.58 -4.86 -19.91
C PHE A 275 -0.09 -5.06 -19.54
N PRO A 276 0.59 -4.07 -18.90
CA PRO A 276 1.99 -4.19 -18.49
C PRO A 276 2.25 -5.37 -17.56
N SER A 277 2.90 -6.41 -18.08
CA SER A 277 3.25 -7.60 -17.31
C SER A 277 4.20 -7.29 -16.14
N TYR A 278 5.01 -6.23 -16.27
CA TYR A 278 5.90 -5.74 -15.22
C TYR A 278 5.15 -5.42 -13.91
N LEU A 279 3.98 -4.78 -13.98
CA LEU A 279 3.19 -4.44 -12.79
C LEU A 279 2.70 -5.70 -12.07
N ILE A 280 2.25 -6.71 -12.84
CA ILE A 280 1.84 -8.01 -12.33
C ILE A 280 3.03 -8.70 -11.65
N GLN A 281 4.20 -8.70 -12.29
CA GLN A 281 5.42 -9.31 -11.75
C GLN A 281 5.89 -8.60 -10.47
N MET A 282 5.85 -7.27 -10.42
CA MET A 282 6.21 -6.49 -9.24
C MET A 282 5.25 -6.73 -8.09
N ALA A 283 3.95 -6.85 -8.35
CA ALA A 283 2.95 -7.18 -7.34
C ALA A 283 3.18 -8.60 -6.79
N ARG A 284 3.29 -9.61 -7.66
CA ARG A 284 3.52 -11.01 -7.29
C ARG A 284 4.81 -11.20 -6.47
N SER A 285 5.89 -10.53 -6.87
CA SER A 285 7.19 -10.64 -6.19
C SER A 285 7.31 -9.80 -4.92
N ARG A 286 6.31 -9.00 -4.54
CA ARG A 286 6.40 -8.05 -3.42
C ARG A 286 6.75 -8.73 -2.09
N ALA A 287 6.10 -9.84 -1.77
CA ALA A 287 6.34 -10.59 -0.53
C ALA A 287 7.76 -11.17 -0.50
N GLN A 288 8.16 -11.86 -1.57
CA GLN A 288 9.48 -12.48 -1.71
C GLN A 288 10.61 -11.42 -1.67
N ARG A 289 10.45 -10.29 -2.39
CA ARG A 289 11.41 -9.16 -2.34
C ARG A 289 11.50 -8.56 -0.95
N GLY A 290 10.38 -8.48 -0.23
CA GLY A 290 10.33 -8.05 1.18
C GLY A 290 11.19 -8.94 2.06
N ALA A 291 10.98 -10.26 2.02
CA ALA A 291 11.77 -11.24 2.76
C ALA A 291 13.26 -11.19 2.38
N ARG A 292 13.57 -11.20 1.07
CA ARG A 292 14.95 -11.08 0.55
C ARG A 292 15.66 -9.85 1.07
N ASN A 293 15.03 -8.68 0.96
CA ASN A 293 15.65 -7.41 1.36
C ASN A 293 15.83 -7.35 2.89
N SER A 294 14.89 -7.90 3.66
CA SER A 294 14.99 -7.98 5.12
C SER A 294 16.14 -8.91 5.56
N ALA A 295 16.23 -10.12 4.99
CA ALA A 295 17.32 -11.05 5.24
C ALA A 295 18.69 -10.44 4.86
N ALA A 296 18.79 -9.84 3.67
CA ALA A 296 20.01 -9.19 3.22
C ALA A 296 20.45 -8.04 4.15
N LYS A 297 19.51 -7.31 4.74
CA LYS A 297 19.82 -6.25 5.72
C LYS A 297 20.40 -6.80 7.01
N LYS A 298 19.90 -7.95 7.49
CA LYS A 298 20.44 -8.64 8.68
C LYS A 298 21.85 -9.18 8.41
N LEU A 299 22.03 -9.85 7.27
CA LEU A 299 23.33 -10.35 6.81
C LEU A 299 24.36 -9.24 6.63
N ALA A 300 23.97 -8.12 6.00
CA ALA A 300 24.84 -6.96 5.80
C ALA A 300 25.39 -6.39 7.12
N ARG A 301 24.54 -6.34 8.17
CA ARG A 301 24.97 -5.89 9.50
C ARG A 301 25.95 -6.85 10.16
N ALA A 302 25.74 -8.15 10.01
CA ALA A 302 26.61 -9.17 10.60
C ALA A 302 27.97 -9.25 9.91
N LEU A 303 27.99 -9.13 8.58
CA LEU A 303 29.20 -9.19 7.76
C LEU A 303 29.91 -7.83 7.63
N HIS A 304 29.34 -6.75 8.18
CA HIS A 304 29.87 -5.38 8.07
C HIS A 304 30.06 -4.90 6.63
N VAL A 305 29.12 -5.25 5.74
CA VAL A 305 29.15 -4.86 4.32
C VAL A 305 27.86 -4.13 3.92
N SER A 306 27.84 -3.56 2.71
CA SER A 306 26.63 -2.95 2.18
C SER A 306 25.56 -4.00 1.89
N GLN A 307 24.28 -3.64 2.05
CA GLN A 307 23.16 -4.50 1.66
C GLN A 307 23.20 -4.85 0.18
N ASN A 308 23.71 -3.93 -0.67
CA ASN A 308 23.85 -4.17 -2.09
C ASN A 308 24.84 -5.30 -2.37
N LEU A 309 26.02 -5.28 -1.73
CA LEU A 309 27.02 -6.35 -1.87
C LEU A 309 26.45 -7.72 -1.48
N VAL A 310 25.66 -7.77 -0.41
CA VAL A 310 24.98 -9.02 -0.02
C VAL A 310 24.06 -9.49 -1.14
N LEU A 311 23.21 -8.61 -1.66
CA LEU A 311 22.23 -8.96 -2.69
C LEU A 311 22.86 -9.37 -4.02
N THR A 312 23.97 -8.74 -4.41
CA THR A 312 24.60 -8.96 -5.72
C THR A 312 25.59 -10.12 -5.73
N GLU A 313 26.36 -10.30 -4.64
CA GLU A 313 27.51 -11.20 -4.64
C GLU A 313 27.40 -12.33 -3.61
N LEU A 314 26.88 -12.05 -2.41
CA LEU A 314 26.96 -13.02 -1.30
C LEU A 314 25.72 -13.91 -1.16
N LEU A 315 24.54 -13.42 -1.60
CA LEU A 315 23.26 -14.07 -1.29
C LEU A 315 23.18 -15.50 -1.85
N ALA A 316 23.69 -15.72 -3.07
CA ALA A 316 23.68 -17.05 -3.68
C ALA A 316 24.50 -18.06 -2.86
N SER A 317 25.72 -17.68 -2.45
CA SER A 317 26.59 -18.50 -1.61
C SER A 317 25.98 -18.74 -0.23
N ILE A 318 25.40 -17.70 0.39
CA ILE A 318 24.74 -17.81 1.69
C ILE A 318 23.54 -18.75 1.63
N ARG A 319 22.71 -18.68 0.58
CA ARG A 319 21.60 -19.62 0.38
C ARG A 319 22.08 -21.05 0.23
N ALA A 320 23.13 -21.28 -0.56
CA ALA A 320 23.71 -22.61 -0.73
C ALA A 320 24.25 -23.17 0.59
N LEU A 321 24.93 -22.37 1.40
CA LEU A 321 25.40 -22.77 2.73
C LEU A 321 24.22 -23.04 3.68
N PHE A 322 23.21 -22.16 3.68
CA PHE A 322 22.02 -22.30 4.52
C PHE A 322 21.19 -23.55 4.20
N ALA A 323 21.13 -23.95 2.93
CA ALA A 323 20.42 -25.14 2.51
C ALA A 323 21.14 -26.44 2.95
N ASN A 324 22.46 -26.47 2.81
CA ASN A 324 23.25 -27.69 2.94
C ASN A 324 23.81 -27.96 4.35
N ASP A 325 24.02 -26.92 5.16
CA ASP A 325 24.59 -27.04 6.50
C ASP A 325 23.53 -26.76 7.57
N GLU A 326 23.07 -27.81 8.25
CA GLU A 326 22.02 -27.70 9.28
C GLU A 326 22.49 -26.96 10.53
N GLU A 327 23.74 -27.16 10.97
CA GLU A 327 24.28 -26.53 12.17
C GLU A 327 24.44 -25.02 11.92
N LEU A 328 25.08 -24.65 10.81
CA LEU A 328 25.20 -23.26 10.38
C LEU A 328 23.84 -22.60 10.23
N ARG A 329 22.86 -23.28 9.62
CA ARG A 329 21.51 -22.76 9.43
C ARG A 329 20.82 -22.44 10.75
N ILE A 330 20.89 -23.33 11.74
CA ILE A 330 20.27 -23.14 13.05
C ILE A 330 20.95 -21.96 13.78
N HIS A 331 22.29 -21.94 13.84
CA HIS A 331 23.03 -20.88 14.51
C HIS A 331 22.84 -19.53 13.84
N MET A 332 22.90 -19.46 12.51
CA MET A 332 22.70 -18.23 11.76
C MET A 332 21.26 -17.71 11.92
N THR A 333 20.26 -18.59 11.97
CA THR A 333 18.87 -18.22 12.26
C THR A 333 18.72 -17.64 13.67
N ALA A 334 19.34 -18.27 14.67
CA ALA A 334 19.28 -17.84 16.06
C ALA A 334 20.01 -16.50 16.30
N GLU A 335 21.20 -16.34 15.73
CA GLU A 335 22.06 -15.18 15.92
C GLU A 335 21.55 -13.95 15.15
N LEU A 336 21.15 -14.12 13.89
CA LEU A 336 20.62 -13.03 13.06
C LEU A 336 19.14 -12.76 13.30
N GLY A 337 18.45 -13.68 13.97
CA GLY A 337 17.03 -13.60 14.29
C GLY A 337 16.17 -13.60 13.03
N PHE A 338 16.38 -14.56 12.13
CA PHE A 338 15.54 -14.68 10.93
C PHE A 338 14.09 -15.03 11.29
N ASP A 339 13.15 -14.37 10.61
CA ASP A 339 11.72 -14.70 10.74
C ASP A 339 11.32 -15.83 9.78
N GLU A 340 10.09 -16.31 9.91
CA GLU A 340 9.53 -17.41 9.10
C GLU A 340 9.66 -17.13 7.59
N ARG A 341 9.47 -15.89 7.16
CA ARG A 341 9.50 -15.52 5.74
C ARG A 341 10.92 -15.48 5.19
N GLU A 342 11.85 -14.95 5.98
CA GLU A 342 13.27 -14.91 5.64
C GLU A 342 13.88 -16.31 5.61
N ALA A 343 13.55 -17.15 6.59
CA ALA A 343 14.00 -18.53 6.65
C ALA A 343 13.45 -19.35 5.46
N ALA A 344 12.15 -19.20 5.16
CA ALA A 344 11.51 -19.81 3.98
C ALA A 344 12.18 -19.35 2.68
N PHE A 345 12.45 -18.05 2.53
CA PHE A 345 13.16 -17.51 1.38
C PHE A 345 14.57 -18.09 1.22
N LEU A 346 15.35 -18.18 2.30
CA LEU A 346 16.71 -18.71 2.25
C LEU A 346 16.72 -20.21 1.92
N LEU A 347 15.74 -20.97 2.41
CA LEU A 347 15.56 -22.40 2.13
C LEU A 347 14.92 -22.73 0.78
N ASP A 348 14.33 -21.75 0.09
CA ASP A 348 13.50 -21.97 -1.10
C ASP A 348 12.25 -22.83 -0.83
N GLU A 349 11.71 -22.74 0.38
CA GLU A 349 10.57 -23.54 0.85
C GLU A 349 9.34 -22.65 1.12
N PRO A 350 8.11 -23.20 1.09
CA PRO A 350 6.93 -22.48 1.55
C PRO A 350 7.04 -22.08 3.03
N GLU A 351 6.47 -20.92 3.40
CA GLU A 351 6.48 -20.42 4.80
C GLU A 351 5.96 -21.48 5.80
N ALA A 352 4.89 -22.18 5.42
CA ALA A 352 4.26 -23.21 6.26
C ALA A 352 4.97 -24.57 6.28
N SER A 353 6.10 -24.73 5.58
CA SER A 353 6.84 -25.99 5.48
C SER A 353 7.33 -26.46 6.85
N HIS A 354 7.29 -27.78 7.06
CA HIS A 354 7.74 -28.40 8.32
C HIS A 354 9.23 -28.12 8.58
N ALA A 355 10.03 -27.98 7.50
CA ALA A 355 11.44 -27.62 7.59
C ALA A 355 11.66 -26.24 8.22
N VAL A 356 10.85 -25.24 7.84
CA VAL A 356 10.93 -23.87 8.36
C VAL A 356 10.51 -23.82 9.82
N LYS A 357 9.42 -24.48 10.20
CA LYS A 357 8.94 -24.54 11.58
C LYS A 357 9.96 -25.20 12.51
N HIS A 358 10.46 -26.37 12.12
CA HIS A 358 11.45 -27.11 12.90
C HIS A 358 12.77 -26.33 13.03
N LEU A 359 13.18 -25.59 11.99
CA LEU A 359 14.33 -24.70 12.07
C LEU A 359 14.12 -23.60 13.12
N LEU A 360 12.98 -22.92 13.12
CA LEU A 360 12.71 -21.84 14.07
C LEU A 360 12.64 -22.36 15.51
N GLU A 361 12.05 -23.55 15.72
CA GLU A 361 12.04 -24.21 17.03
C GLU A 361 13.45 -24.53 17.53
N LYS A 362 14.28 -25.15 16.67
CA LYS A 362 15.69 -25.44 17.00
C LYS A 362 16.49 -24.18 17.26
N ALA A 363 16.32 -23.14 16.45
CA ALA A 363 17.00 -21.85 16.62
C ALA A 363 16.58 -21.15 17.92
N ALA A 364 15.35 -21.35 18.42
CA ALA A 364 14.89 -20.81 19.69
C ALA A 364 15.56 -21.49 20.90
N MET A 365 16.02 -22.73 20.77
CA MET A 365 16.72 -23.47 21.82
C MET A 365 18.20 -23.09 21.95
N VAL A 366 18.79 -22.43 20.95
CA VAL A 366 20.17 -21.96 20.99
C VAL A 366 20.28 -20.72 21.89
N PRO A 367 21.20 -20.70 22.88
CA PRO A 367 21.42 -19.51 23.70
C PRO A 367 21.85 -18.34 22.82
N ARG A 368 21.04 -17.29 22.76
CA ARG A 368 21.42 -16.09 22.00
C ARG A 368 22.69 -15.49 22.59
N PRO A 369 23.69 -15.12 21.78
CA PRO A 369 24.80 -14.34 22.27
C PRO A 369 24.25 -13.04 22.88
N ARG A 370 24.75 -12.68 24.08
CA ARG A 370 24.36 -11.42 24.76
C ARG A 370 24.46 -10.28 23.76
N ALA A 371 23.38 -9.49 23.65
CA ALA A 371 23.39 -8.27 22.85
C ALA A 371 24.64 -7.46 23.22
N ARG A 372 25.53 -7.20 22.26
CA ARG A 372 26.66 -6.28 22.50
C ARG A 372 26.05 -4.96 22.97
N PRO A 373 26.51 -4.38 24.09
CA PRO A 373 26.01 -3.08 24.52
C PRO A 373 26.16 -2.10 23.36
N SER A 374 25.11 -1.30 23.14
CA SER A 374 25.15 -0.18 22.21
C SER A 374 26.43 0.61 22.49
N ARG A 375 27.32 0.72 21.49
CA ARG A 375 28.42 1.68 21.52
C ARG A 375 27.80 3.08 21.45
N GLU A 376 27.27 3.56 22.57
CA GLU A 376 27.09 4.98 22.79
C GLU A 376 28.49 5.58 22.96
N GLY A 377 28.80 6.58 22.12
CA GLY A 377 29.85 7.57 22.36
C GLY A 377 31.30 7.10 22.34
N ARG A 378 31.87 6.84 21.15
CA ARG A 378 33.32 7.06 20.90
C ARG A 378 33.53 7.45 19.43
N LEU A 379 33.14 8.67 19.09
CA LEU A 379 33.55 9.42 17.89
C LEU A 379 33.25 10.90 18.14
N HIS A 380 33.82 11.45 19.21
CA HIS A 380 33.95 12.89 19.46
C HIS A 380 35.23 13.07 20.29
N SER A 381 36.38 13.16 19.61
CA SER A 381 37.64 13.68 20.15
C SER A 381 38.71 13.66 19.06
N PHE A 382 38.45 14.32 17.93
CA PHE A 382 39.47 14.71 16.95
C PHE A 382 38.85 15.85 16.15
N ASP A 383 38.84 17.04 16.76
CA ASP A 383 38.76 18.37 16.14
C ASP A 383 38.50 19.35 17.28
N GLU A 384 39.53 19.66 18.06
CA GLU A 384 39.66 20.85 18.91
C GLU A 384 40.99 20.73 19.67
N GLU A 385 42.08 21.17 19.03
CA GLU A 385 43.27 21.75 19.67
C GLU A 385 44.28 22.10 18.56
N GLU A 386 44.11 23.28 17.95
CA GLU A 386 45.20 24.09 17.41
C GLU A 386 44.68 25.53 17.22
N ASP A 387 44.48 26.21 18.34
CA ASP A 387 44.67 27.66 18.40
C ASP A 387 45.44 27.95 19.70
N ASP A 388 46.72 28.24 19.56
CA ASP A 388 47.47 29.06 20.51
C ASP A 388 48.75 29.60 19.83
N GLY A 389 48.64 30.84 19.36
CA GLY A 389 49.58 31.93 19.68
C GLY A 389 50.95 31.98 19.00
N ALA A 390 51.08 32.89 18.02
CA ALA A 390 51.98 34.06 18.04
C ALA A 390 51.88 34.87 16.74
#